data_AF-A0A7K1L7J2-F1
#
_entry.id   AF-A0A7K1L7J2-F1
#
_cell.length_a   1.000
_cell.length_b   1.000
_cell.length_c   1.000
_cell.angle_alpha   90.00
_cell.angle_beta   90.00
_cell.angle_gamma   90.00
#
_symmetry.space_group_name_H-M   'P 1'
#
loop_
_entity.id
_entity.type
_entity.pdbx_description
1 polymer ?
#
loop_
_entity_poly.entity_id
_entity_poly.type
_entity_poly.pdbx_seq_one_letter_code
_entity_poly.pdbx_strand_id
1 'polypeptide(L)'
;MANEQGSGGAAAGVPRIDPAELNRRLNADVAEVEALGRTGARIDPTAGDIPDQVRAHAARIGFESPVDAAAQALRHIAELPAGERGTGSPLAPYHAAAGRTIAEGEVVAHSGRRVVFHRAAPVAAGVTVRLEASVRVTAGGPVWLDSFGWPAVETAVPVHAFAGTRADHLAEAITELSADGPFDQAMLMVFATALGEPGDGDDVRRRELARLVADRPGRLAAYVSQAETYAESVRANGPYGACLHRSALESLFENYLGSAAFALVDQEDVDDLDEVLREEIPEADSLAPETIPVGTPVHHWWWNLAVRV
;
A
#
# COMPACT_ATOMS: atom_id res chain seq x y z
N MET A 1 -26.58 -51.00 24.55
CA MET A 1 -25.17 -50.56 24.56
C MET A 1 -24.96 -49.75 23.29
N ALA A 2 -25.29 -48.47 23.38
CA ALA A 2 -25.08 -47.47 22.34
C ALA A 2 -23.77 -46.75 22.68
N ASN A 3 -22.92 -46.54 21.68
CA ASN A 3 -21.67 -45.81 21.83
C ASN A 3 -21.80 -44.51 21.03
N GLU A 4 -22.23 -43.45 21.70
CA GLU A 4 -22.18 -42.08 21.20
C GLU A 4 -20.77 -41.55 21.45
N GLN A 5 -19.93 -41.54 20.42
CA GLN A 5 -18.70 -40.74 20.44
C GLN A 5 -19.02 -39.38 19.83
N GLY A 6 -19.29 -38.42 20.72
CA GLY A 6 -19.36 -37.01 20.39
C GLY A 6 -18.03 -36.53 19.84
N SER A 7 -18.04 -36.14 18.58
CA SER A 7 -16.99 -35.36 17.94
C SER A 7 -17.06 -33.94 18.50
N GLY A 8 -16.27 -33.68 19.54
CA GLY A 8 -16.05 -32.32 20.03
C GLY A 8 -15.23 -31.57 19.00
N GLY A 9 -15.89 -30.71 18.22
CA GLY A 9 -15.25 -29.74 17.34
C GLY A 9 -14.28 -28.89 18.14
N ALA A 10 -13.00 -28.96 17.78
CA ALA A 10 -11.98 -28.07 18.29
C ALA A 10 -12.28 -26.67 17.76
N ALA A 11 -12.90 -25.83 18.59
CA ALA A 11 -12.92 -24.40 18.36
C ALA A 11 -11.46 -23.92 18.34
N ALA A 12 -10.97 -23.52 17.17
CA ALA A 12 -9.70 -22.85 17.02
C ALA A 12 -9.73 -21.58 17.89
N GLY A 13 -9.08 -21.63 19.04
CA GLY A 13 -8.98 -20.49 19.93
C GLY A 13 -8.23 -19.38 19.23
N VAL A 14 -8.89 -18.22 19.07
CA VAL A 14 -8.24 -16.99 18.63
C VAL A 14 -6.98 -16.79 19.48
N PRO A 15 -5.78 -16.66 18.87
CA PRO A 15 -4.55 -16.47 19.62
C PRO A 15 -4.67 -15.21 20.48
N ARG A 16 -4.80 -15.41 21.79
CA ARG A 16 -4.89 -14.30 22.74
C ARG A 16 -3.48 -13.74 22.89
N ILE A 17 -3.20 -12.63 22.21
CA ILE A 17 -1.93 -11.92 22.33
C ILE A 17 -1.74 -11.57 23.81
N ASP A 18 -0.59 -11.95 24.39
CA ASP A 18 -0.22 -11.59 25.75
C ASP A 18 -0.09 -10.06 25.85
N PRO A 19 -0.90 -9.38 26.68
CA PRO A 19 -0.82 -7.93 26.85
C PRO A 19 0.56 -7.44 27.28
N ALA A 20 1.31 -8.24 28.04
CA ALA A 20 2.67 -7.89 28.44
C ALA A 20 3.62 -7.88 27.24
N GLU A 21 3.46 -8.83 26.33
CA GLU A 21 4.24 -8.88 25.09
C GLU A 21 3.90 -7.72 24.16
N LEU A 22 2.60 -7.43 23.98
CA LEU A 22 2.16 -6.29 23.19
C LEU A 22 2.75 -4.98 23.71
N ASN A 23 2.71 -4.75 25.04
CA ASN A 23 3.30 -3.58 25.66
C ASN A 23 4.83 -3.52 25.48
N ARG A 24 5.53 -4.67 25.55
CA ARG A 24 6.98 -4.70 25.29
C ARG A 24 7.30 -4.30 23.86
N ARG A 25 6.56 -4.81 22.87
CA ARG A 25 6.75 -4.48 21.45
C ARG A 25 6.46 -3.00 21.19
N LEU A 26 5.33 -2.49 21.69
CA LEU A 26 4.99 -1.07 21.59
C LEU A 26 6.07 -0.17 22.20
N ASN A 27 6.59 -0.51 23.39
CA ASN A 27 7.65 0.27 24.02
C ASN A 27 8.96 0.24 23.22
N ALA A 28 9.28 -0.89 22.58
CA ALA A 28 10.45 -0.99 21.71
C ALA A 28 10.29 -0.11 20.45
N ASP A 29 9.11 -0.15 19.81
CA ASP A 29 8.80 0.65 18.63
C ASP A 29 8.85 2.15 18.95
N VAL A 30 8.25 2.56 20.07
CA VAL A 30 8.30 3.95 20.56
C VAL A 30 9.75 4.41 20.81
N ALA A 31 10.56 3.59 21.47
CA ALA A 31 11.96 3.92 21.73
C ALA A 31 12.77 4.04 20.43
N GLU A 32 12.49 3.20 19.43
CA GLU A 32 13.12 3.32 18.11
C GLU A 32 12.71 4.63 17.42
N VAL A 33 11.42 4.98 17.39
CA VAL A 33 10.94 6.25 16.81
C VAL A 33 11.59 7.45 17.50
N GLU A 34 11.65 7.47 18.83
CA GLU A 34 12.29 8.54 19.59
C GLU A 34 13.77 8.68 19.24
N ALA A 35 14.47 7.55 19.05
CA ALA A 35 15.88 7.52 18.66
C ALA A 35 16.14 8.11 17.26
N LEU A 36 15.13 8.17 16.37
CA LEU A 36 15.24 8.84 15.08
C LEU A 36 15.41 10.36 15.21
N GLY A 37 15.07 10.95 16.37
CA GLY A 37 15.22 12.39 16.61
C GLY A 37 14.28 13.27 15.79
N ARG A 38 13.19 12.71 15.25
CA ARG A 38 12.20 13.41 14.42
C ARG A 38 11.07 14.03 15.25
N THR A 39 11.46 14.88 16.19
CA THR A 39 10.58 15.47 17.21
C THR A 39 9.82 16.72 16.73
N GLY A 40 9.63 16.86 15.43
CA GLY A 40 9.01 18.03 14.81
C GLY A 40 9.97 19.21 14.62
N ALA A 41 9.46 20.22 13.94
CA ALA A 41 10.19 21.46 13.66
C ALA A 41 9.36 22.68 14.07
N ARG A 42 9.98 23.86 14.05
CA ARG A 42 9.29 25.12 14.29
C ARG A 42 9.67 26.11 13.21
N ILE A 43 8.66 26.70 12.57
CA ILE A 43 8.80 27.74 11.55
C ILE A 43 8.11 29.02 12.02
N ASP A 44 8.34 30.13 11.32
CA ASP A 44 7.55 31.34 11.51
C ASP A 44 6.47 31.40 10.43
N PRO A 45 5.20 31.12 10.75
CA PRO A 45 4.12 31.13 9.76
C PRO A 45 3.79 32.54 9.26
N THR A 46 4.34 33.59 9.88
CA THR A 46 4.15 34.99 9.48
C THR A 46 5.28 35.54 8.63
N ALA A 47 6.41 34.82 8.54
CA ALA A 47 7.57 35.24 7.78
C ALA A 47 7.82 34.29 6.61
N GLY A 48 8.11 34.84 5.44
CA GLY A 48 8.59 34.07 4.28
C GLY A 48 7.59 33.07 3.70
N ASP A 49 8.12 32.14 2.91
CA ASP A 49 7.36 31.05 2.31
C ASP A 49 7.29 29.84 3.26
N ILE A 50 6.08 29.37 3.57
CA ILE A 50 5.87 28.27 4.51
C ILE A 50 6.44 26.95 3.94
N PRO A 51 6.12 26.54 2.69
CA PRO A 51 6.71 25.35 2.09
C PRO A 51 8.24 25.30 2.12
N ASP A 52 8.93 26.38 1.77
CA ASP A 52 10.40 26.42 1.81
C ASP A 52 10.96 26.29 3.24
N GLN A 53 10.29 26.88 4.23
CA GLN A 53 10.66 26.67 5.63
C GLN A 53 10.44 25.23 6.09
N VAL A 54 9.32 24.61 5.69
CA VAL A 54 9.05 23.20 5.97
C VAL A 54 10.13 22.30 5.35
N ARG A 55 10.52 22.56 4.10
CA ARG A 55 11.62 21.85 3.40
C ARG A 55 12.94 21.96 4.14
N ALA A 56 13.29 23.16 4.62
CA ALA A 56 14.53 23.38 5.37
C ALA A 56 14.63 22.54 6.66
N HIS A 57 13.49 22.01 7.14
CA HIS A 57 13.41 21.18 8.34
C HIS A 57 12.97 19.73 8.08
N ALA A 58 12.91 19.28 6.81
CA ALA A 58 12.40 17.96 6.42
C ALA A 58 13.00 16.77 7.20
N ALA A 59 14.29 16.83 7.54
CA ALA A 59 14.97 15.77 8.29
C ALA A 59 14.51 15.63 9.75
N ARG A 60 13.90 16.68 10.32
CA ARG A 60 13.42 16.72 11.72
C ARG A 60 11.93 16.50 11.86
N ILE A 61 11.18 16.67 10.77
CA ILE A 61 9.73 16.50 10.77
C ILE A 61 9.42 15.01 10.91
N GLY A 62 8.57 14.70 11.89
CA GLY A 62 7.96 13.41 12.15
C GLY A 62 6.53 13.62 12.64
N PHE A 63 5.86 12.55 13.05
CA PHE A 63 4.52 12.69 13.66
C PHE A 63 4.65 13.26 15.08
N GLU A 64 3.56 13.86 15.54
CA GLU A 64 3.48 14.48 16.87
C GLU A 64 3.55 13.43 18.01
N SER A 65 3.03 12.23 17.76
CA SER A 65 3.04 11.10 18.70
C SER A 65 3.97 10.00 18.22
N PRO A 66 4.91 9.50 19.06
CA PRO A 66 5.75 8.35 18.71
C PRO A 66 4.95 7.06 18.47
N VAL A 67 3.81 6.90 19.15
CA VAL A 67 2.90 5.76 18.95
C VAL A 67 2.26 5.83 17.57
N ASP A 68 1.78 7.02 17.19
CA ASP A 68 1.16 7.22 15.87
C ASP A 68 2.20 7.05 14.77
N ALA A 69 3.42 7.56 14.97
CA ALA A 69 4.55 7.35 14.07
C ALA A 69 4.83 5.87 13.83
N ALA A 70 4.91 5.07 14.90
CA ALA A 70 5.13 3.63 14.79
C ALA A 70 3.97 2.93 14.07
N ALA A 71 2.72 3.26 14.43
CA ALA A 71 1.54 2.69 13.81
C ALA A 71 1.44 3.00 12.31
N GLN A 72 1.72 4.25 11.93
CA GLN A 72 1.74 4.70 10.53
C GLN A 72 2.83 3.98 9.73
N ALA A 73 4.05 3.89 10.29
CA ALA A 73 5.14 3.18 9.63
C ALA A 73 4.84 1.68 9.43
N LEU A 74 4.30 1.00 10.44
CA LEU A 74 3.94 -0.42 10.34
C LEU A 74 2.82 -0.67 9.32
N ARG A 75 1.84 0.25 9.25
CA ARG A 75 0.70 0.13 8.35
C ARG A 75 1.06 0.40 6.90
N HIS A 76 1.88 1.42 6.65
CA HIS A 76 2.08 1.98 5.31
C HIS A 76 3.46 1.67 4.71
N ILE A 77 4.31 0.87 5.35
CA ILE A 77 5.62 0.51 4.78
C ILE A 77 5.52 -0.16 3.41
N ALA A 78 4.46 -0.96 3.17
CA ALA A 78 4.23 -1.63 1.89
C ALA A 78 3.91 -0.65 0.74
N GLU A 79 3.52 0.59 1.05
CA GLU A 79 3.23 1.61 0.05
C GLU A 79 4.51 2.21 -0.55
N LEU A 80 5.65 2.05 0.13
CA LEU A 80 6.95 2.47 -0.38
C LEU A 80 7.45 1.49 -1.45
N PRO A 81 8.23 1.97 -2.43
CA PRO A 81 9.03 1.09 -3.27
C PRO A 81 9.94 0.20 -2.41
N ALA A 82 10.18 -1.04 -2.85
CA ALA A 82 11.01 -1.98 -2.10
C ALA A 82 12.41 -1.43 -1.77
N GLY A 83 13.01 -0.67 -2.68
CA GLY A 83 14.31 -0.02 -2.47
C GLY A 83 14.33 1.01 -1.33
N GLU A 84 13.17 1.49 -0.87
CA GLU A 84 13.04 2.43 0.26
C GLU A 84 12.55 1.78 1.56
N ARG A 85 12.17 0.48 1.55
CA ARG A 85 11.67 -0.22 2.75
C ARG A 85 12.76 -0.61 3.75
N GLY A 86 14.03 -0.58 3.32
CA GLY A 86 15.16 -1.03 4.13
C GLY A 86 15.09 -2.52 4.48
N THR A 87 15.94 -2.95 5.40
CA THR A 87 15.94 -4.31 5.96
C THR A 87 15.72 -4.24 7.47
N GLY A 88 14.82 -5.06 8.01
CA GLY A 88 14.53 -5.09 9.44
C GLY A 88 13.33 -4.22 9.81
N SER A 89 13.50 -3.35 10.81
CA SER A 89 12.42 -2.49 11.30
C SER A 89 11.94 -1.50 10.24
N PRO A 90 10.61 -1.32 10.05
CA PRO A 90 10.07 -0.40 9.05
C PRO A 90 10.15 1.07 9.48
N LEU A 91 10.45 1.35 10.74
CA LEU A 91 10.31 2.69 11.32
C LEU A 91 11.29 3.69 10.69
N ALA A 92 12.59 3.43 10.80
CA ALA A 92 13.62 4.26 10.21
C ALA A 92 13.45 4.52 8.68
N PRO A 93 13.27 3.48 7.82
CA PRO A 93 13.11 3.68 6.39
C PRO A 93 11.86 4.47 6.02
N TYR A 94 10.72 4.21 6.68
CA TYR A 94 9.48 4.95 6.45
C TYR A 94 9.64 6.44 6.73
N HIS A 95 10.22 6.79 7.87
CA HIS A 95 10.48 8.18 8.21
C HIS A 95 11.53 8.85 7.30
N ALA A 96 12.53 8.09 6.85
CA ALA A 96 13.51 8.58 5.87
C ALA A 96 12.83 8.93 4.53
N ALA A 97 11.96 8.06 4.03
CA ALA A 97 11.19 8.29 2.81
C ALA A 97 10.22 9.48 2.96
N ALA A 98 9.59 9.66 4.13
CA ALA A 98 8.75 10.83 4.42
C ALA A 98 9.56 12.13 4.35
N GLY A 99 10.71 12.18 5.04
CA GLY A 99 11.61 13.34 5.02
C GLY A 99 12.13 13.65 3.62
N ARG A 100 12.48 12.62 2.84
CA ARG A 100 12.88 12.78 1.44
C ARG A 100 11.76 13.36 0.58
N THR A 101 10.52 12.89 0.77
CA THR A 101 9.35 13.40 0.08
C THR A 101 9.09 14.87 0.39
N ILE A 102 9.26 15.30 1.65
CA ILE A 102 9.18 16.72 2.01
C ILE A 102 10.32 17.52 1.34
N ALA A 103 11.56 17.02 1.41
CA ALA A 103 12.74 17.75 0.94
C ALA A 103 12.80 17.92 -0.59
N GLU A 104 12.46 16.86 -1.32
CA GLU A 104 12.66 16.75 -2.78
C GLU A 104 11.34 16.83 -3.57
N GLY A 105 10.20 16.58 -2.92
CA GLY A 105 8.90 16.54 -3.56
C GLY A 105 8.38 17.92 -3.96
N GLU A 106 7.50 17.93 -4.96
CA GLU A 106 6.80 19.11 -5.43
C GLU A 106 5.68 19.50 -4.47
N VAL A 107 5.48 20.81 -4.24
CA VAL A 107 4.37 21.31 -3.44
C VAL A 107 3.13 21.31 -4.31
N VAL A 108 2.19 20.42 -4.03
CA VAL A 108 0.96 20.25 -4.83
C VAL A 108 -0.24 20.96 -4.21
N ALA A 109 -0.21 21.19 -2.90
CA ALA A 109 -1.21 21.97 -2.20
C ALA A 109 -0.59 22.73 -1.03
N HIS A 110 -1.00 23.98 -0.87
CA HIS A 110 -0.72 24.78 0.30
C HIS A 110 -1.95 25.63 0.60
N SER A 111 -2.69 25.24 1.64
CA SER A 111 -3.91 25.94 2.05
C SER A 111 -3.98 26.05 3.57
N GLY A 112 -4.06 27.29 4.06
CA GLY A 112 -4.13 27.58 5.48
C GLY A 112 -2.88 27.12 6.23
N ARG A 113 -2.98 25.97 6.89
CA ARG A 113 -1.98 25.40 7.80
C ARG A 113 -1.52 24.01 7.40
N ARG A 114 -1.78 23.62 6.15
CA ARG A 114 -1.40 22.32 5.59
C ARG A 114 -0.59 22.55 4.32
N VAL A 115 0.51 21.82 4.21
CA VAL A 115 1.37 21.75 3.02
C VAL A 115 1.45 20.29 2.59
N VAL A 116 1.24 20.02 1.31
CA VAL A 116 1.28 18.67 0.76
C VAL A 116 2.39 18.58 -0.27
N PHE A 117 3.25 17.59 -0.11
CA PHE A 117 4.38 17.31 -1.00
C PHE A 117 4.15 15.99 -1.72
N HIS A 118 4.37 15.97 -3.03
CA HIS A 118 4.35 14.75 -3.83
C HIS A 118 5.74 14.45 -4.39
N ARG A 119 6.18 13.19 -4.28
CA ARG A 119 7.41 12.70 -4.89
C ARG A 119 7.12 11.45 -5.69
N ALA A 120 7.54 11.44 -6.96
CA ALA A 120 7.56 10.21 -7.74
C ALA A 120 8.81 9.39 -7.38
N ALA A 121 8.62 8.13 -7.02
CA ALA A 121 9.68 7.20 -6.68
C ALA A 121 9.65 5.99 -7.63
N PRO A 122 10.81 5.54 -8.14
CA PRO A 122 10.85 4.36 -9.00
C PRO A 122 10.50 3.10 -8.19
N VAL A 123 9.65 2.25 -8.76
CA VAL A 123 9.30 0.93 -8.20
C VAL A 123 10.04 -0.16 -8.96
N ALA A 124 9.89 -0.14 -10.29
CA ALA A 124 10.51 -1.07 -11.23
C ALA A 124 10.82 -0.34 -12.53
N ALA A 125 11.46 -1.02 -13.50
CA ALA A 125 11.72 -0.42 -14.80
C ALA A 125 10.40 0.06 -15.47
N GLY A 126 10.32 1.37 -15.73
CA GLY A 126 9.12 1.98 -16.32
C GLY A 126 7.93 2.16 -15.37
N VAL A 127 8.05 1.81 -14.08
CA VAL A 127 6.97 1.95 -13.11
C VAL A 127 7.39 2.89 -11.98
N THR A 128 6.57 3.90 -11.73
CA THR A 128 6.76 4.83 -10.61
C THR A 128 5.54 4.87 -9.72
N VAL A 129 5.76 5.02 -8.42
CA VAL A 129 4.72 5.33 -7.44
C VAL A 129 4.86 6.77 -7.00
N ARG A 130 3.74 7.45 -6.79
CA ARG A 130 3.69 8.75 -6.15
C ARG A 130 3.49 8.56 -4.66
N LEU A 131 4.34 9.22 -3.89
CA LEU A 131 4.25 9.29 -2.43
C LEU A 131 3.83 10.69 -2.03
N GLU A 132 2.91 10.79 -1.07
CA GLU A 132 2.41 12.02 -0.49
C GLU A 132 2.90 12.17 0.94
N ALA A 133 3.51 13.32 1.26
CA ALA A 133 3.73 13.76 2.63
C ALA A 133 2.83 14.97 2.92
N SER A 134 1.88 14.78 3.83
CA SER A 134 1.03 15.86 4.32
C SER A 134 1.59 16.42 5.62
N VAL A 135 1.87 17.72 5.64
CA VAL A 135 2.49 18.41 6.78
C VAL A 135 1.54 19.45 7.33
N ARG A 136 1.33 19.42 8.65
CA ARG A 136 0.52 20.39 9.39
C ARG A 136 1.40 21.39 10.13
N VAL A 137 1.11 22.67 9.95
CA VAL A 137 1.73 23.81 10.64
C VAL A 137 0.74 24.38 11.63
N THR A 138 1.04 24.37 12.91
CA THR A 138 0.15 24.91 13.95
C THR A 138 0.25 26.44 14.06
N ALA A 139 -0.68 27.07 14.78
CA ALA A 139 -0.71 28.54 14.97
C ALA A 139 0.60 29.13 15.49
N GLY A 140 1.27 28.38 16.38
CA GLY A 140 2.51 28.83 17.00
C GLY A 140 3.75 28.55 16.17
N GLY A 141 3.63 27.95 14.98
CA GLY A 141 4.77 27.56 14.17
C GLY A 141 5.29 26.12 14.31
N PRO A 142 4.92 25.28 15.31
CA PRO A 142 5.24 23.85 15.27
C PRO A 142 4.74 23.17 14.00
N VAL A 143 5.57 22.29 13.45
CA VAL A 143 5.37 21.56 12.19
C VAL A 143 5.47 20.07 12.44
N TRP A 144 4.45 19.33 12.00
CA TRP A 144 4.32 17.90 12.18
C TRP A 144 3.90 17.22 10.88
N LEU A 145 4.36 15.98 10.69
CA LEU A 145 3.81 15.10 9.68
C LEU A 145 2.40 14.66 10.12
N ASP A 146 1.43 14.81 9.22
CA ASP A 146 0.03 14.44 9.43
C ASP A 146 -0.23 13.05 8.86
N SER A 147 0.29 12.79 7.65
CA SER A 147 0.26 11.49 6.98
C SER A 147 1.43 11.33 6.01
N PHE A 148 1.80 10.08 5.72
CA PHE A 148 2.75 9.75 4.66
C PHE A 148 2.42 8.38 4.02
N GLY A 149 2.48 8.30 2.70
CA GLY A 149 2.12 7.07 1.98
C GLY A 149 1.64 7.37 0.57
N TRP A 150 0.72 6.56 0.05
CA TRP A 150 0.01 6.89 -1.18
C TRP A 150 -0.86 8.14 -1.00
N PRO A 151 -1.01 8.97 -2.06
CA PRO A 151 -1.89 10.13 -2.02
C PRO A 151 -3.32 9.76 -1.61
N ALA A 152 -3.78 10.37 -0.52
CA ALA A 152 -5.16 10.25 -0.05
C ALA A 152 -6.03 11.44 -0.51
N VAL A 153 -5.39 12.53 -0.96
CA VAL A 153 -6.08 13.71 -1.48
C VAL A 153 -6.34 13.53 -2.98
N GLU A 154 -7.37 14.20 -3.49
CA GLU A 154 -7.67 14.26 -4.92
C GLU A 154 -6.44 14.74 -5.72
N THR A 155 -5.89 13.85 -6.54
CA THR A 155 -4.70 14.14 -7.36
C THR A 155 -5.07 14.12 -8.83
N ALA A 156 -4.66 15.14 -9.58
CA ALA A 156 -4.82 15.17 -11.04
C ALA A 156 -3.87 14.19 -11.78
N VAL A 157 -3.12 13.36 -11.05
CA VAL A 157 -2.04 12.53 -11.59
C VAL A 157 -2.06 11.16 -10.89
N PRO A 158 -1.92 10.03 -11.61
CA PRO A 158 -2.16 8.70 -11.04
C PRO A 158 -1.14 8.31 -9.96
N VAL A 159 -1.60 7.61 -8.91
CA VAL A 159 -0.74 7.11 -7.83
C VAL A 159 0.36 6.20 -8.35
N HIS A 160 0.05 5.28 -9.27
CA HIS A 160 1.05 4.52 -10.02
C HIS A 160 1.00 4.90 -11.50
N ALA A 161 2.17 5.21 -12.07
CA ALA A 161 2.34 5.36 -13.50
C ALA A 161 3.08 4.15 -14.04
N PHE A 162 2.50 3.52 -15.06
CA PHE A 162 3.05 2.35 -15.74
C PHE A 162 3.47 2.74 -17.16
N ALA A 163 4.72 2.43 -17.48
CA ALA A 163 5.29 2.57 -18.82
C ALA A 163 6.05 1.29 -19.17
N GLY A 164 6.20 1.04 -20.47
CA GLY A 164 6.78 -0.20 -20.98
C GLY A 164 5.71 -1.10 -21.58
N THR A 165 6.06 -2.35 -21.82
CA THR A 165 5.16 -3.33 -22.44
C THR A 165 4.70 -4.39 -21.45
N ARG A 166 3.59 -5.06 -21.76
CA ARG A 166 3.14 -6.26 -21.03
C ARG A 166 4.24 -7.31 -20.87
N ALA A 167 5.07 -7.49 -21.90
CA ALA A 167 6.16 -8.46 -21.87
C ALA A 167 7.27 -8.05 -20.88
N ASP A 168 7.53 -6.75 -20.75
CA ASP A 168 8.51 -6.21 -19.78
C ASP A 168 7.99 -6.40 -18.34
N HIS A 169 6.72 -6.07 -18.09
CA HIS A 169 6.10 -6.27 -16.77
C HIS A 169 6.06 -7.74 -16.37
N LEU A 170 5.73 -8.65 -17.29
CA LEU A 170 5.77 -10.09 -17.03
C LEU A 170 7.20 -10.58 -16.74
N ALA A 171 8.20 -10.08 -17.48
CA ALA A 171 9.60 -10.41 -17.23
C ALA A 171 10.07 -9.93 -15.86
N GLU A 172 9.66 -8.74 -15.46
CA GLU A 172 9.98 -8.16 -14.16
C GLU A 172 9.35 -8.98 -13.02
N ALA A 173 8.06 -9.33 -13.12
CA ALA A 173 7.38 -10.17 -12.13
C ALA A 173 8.10 -11.52 -11.92
N ILE A 174 8.53 -12.16 -13.01
CA ILE A 174 9.27 -13.42 -12.97
C ILE A 174 10.64 -13.23 -12.34
N THR A 175 11.35 -12.15 -12.70
CA THR A 175 12.67 -11.80 -12.14
C THR A 175 12.58 -11.64 -10.62
N GLU A 176 11.63 -10.83 -10.15
CA GLU A 176 11.41 -10.57 -8.73
C GLU A 176 11.10 -11.86 -7.96
N LEU A 177 10.14 -12.66 -8.43
CA LEU A 177 9.79 -13.92 -7.77
C LEU A 177 10.91 -14.97 -7.82
N SER A 178 11.73 -14.98 -8.88
CA SER A 178 12.88 -15.88 -8.97
C SER A 178 13.99 -15.51 -7.99
N ALA A 179 14.13 -14.22 -7.69
CA ALA A 179 15.12 -13.69 -6.74
C ALA A 179 14.62 -13.68 -5.28
N ASP A 180 13.41 -14.21 -5.01
CA ASP A 180 12.72 -14.09 -3.73
C ASP A 180 12.53 -12.63 -3.27
N GLY A 181 12.27 -11.75 -4.25
CA GLY A 181 11.96 -10.35 -4.04
C GLY A 181 10.59 -10.11 -3.39
N PRO A 182 10.20 -8.84 -3.20
CA PRO A 182 8.93 -8.46 -2.60
C PRO A 182 7.74 -8.97 -3.43
N PHE A 183 6.92 -9.81 -2.81
CA PHE A 183 5.79 -10.45 -3.49
C PHE A 183 4.76 -9.44 -3.98
N ASP A 184 4.51 -8.39 -3.21
CA ASP A 184 3.58 -7.32 -3.55
C ASP A 184 4.04 -6.49 -4.77
N GLN A 185 5.35 -6.28 -4.93
CA GLN A 185 5.91 -5.65 -6.13
C GLN A 185 5.75 -6.55 -7.35
N ALA A 186 5.96 -7.86 -7.20
CA ALA A 186 5.67 -8.81 -8.28
C ALA A 186 4.17 -8.79 -8.66
N MET A 187 3.27 -8.77 -7.67
CA MET A 187 1.82 -8.66 -7.90
C MET A 187 1.42 -7.34 -8.57
N LEU A 188 2.09 -6.22 -8.25
CA LEU A 188 1.93 -4.95 -8.97
C LEU A 188 2.30 -5.10 -10.46
N MET A 189 3.38 -5.82 -10.77
CA MET A 189 3.76 -6.11 -12.15
C MET A 189 2.74 -7.05 -12.83
N VAL A 190 2.18 -8.03 -12.10
CA VAL A 190 1.10 -8.88 -12.61
C VAL A 190 -0.11 -8.03 -13.01
N PHE A 191 -0.54 -7.08 -12.17
CA PHE A 191 -1.59 -6.14 -12.54
C PHE A 191 -1.22 -5.31 -13.77
N ALA A 192 0.03 -4.81 -13.84
CA ALA A 192 0.50 -4.04 -14.99
C ALA A 192 0.40 -4.81 -16.32
N THR A 193 0.42 -6.16 -16.29
CA THR A 193 0.21 -6.98 -17.49
C THR A 193 -1.22 -6.96 -18.03
N ALA A 194 -2.20 -6.59 -17.21
CA ALA A 194 -3.61 -6.48 -17.60
C ALA A 194 -3.97 -5.08 -18.14
N LEU A 195 -3.06 -4.11 -18.06
CA LEU A 195 -3.30 -2.76 -18.55
C LEU A 195 -3.22 -2.71 -20.09
N GLY A 196 -4.19 -2.02 -20.69
CA GLY A 196 -4.24 -1.78 -22.14
C GLY A 196 -4.91 -2.91 -22.94
N GLU A 197 -4.63 -2.96 -24.24
CA GLU A 197 -5.27 -3.92 -25.15
C GLU A 197 -4.75 -5.36 -24.94
N PRO A 198 -5.60 -6.39 -25.08
CA PRO A 198 -5.18 -7.78 -25.05
C PRO A 198 -4.15 -8.06 -26.15
N GLY A 199 -2.97 -8.56 -25.77
CA GLY A 199 -1.91 -8.96 -26.70
C GLY A 199 -1.76 -10.49 -26.79
N ASP A 200 -1.10 -10.94 -27.86
CA ASP A 200 -0.68 -12.34 -28.01
C ASP A 200 0.21 -12.76 -26.83
N GLY A 201 -0.12 -13.91 -26.22
CA GLY A 201 0.49 -14.37 -24.98
C GLY A 201 1.84 -15.06 -25.15
N ASP A 202 2.80 -14.75 -24.27
CA ASP A 202 3.97 -15.60 -24.02
C ASP A 202 3.58 -16.72 -23.04
N ASP A 203 2.98 -17.79 -23.57
CA ASP A 203 2.47 -18.91 -22.77
C ASP A 203 3.56 -19.66 -21.98
N VAL A 204 4.82 -19.53 -22.37
CA VAL A 204 5.95 -20.11 -21.61
C VAL A 204 6.18 -19.28 -20.35
N ARG A 205 6.31 -17.96 -20.48
CA ARG A 205 6.48 -17.06 -19.33
C ARG A 205 5.26 -17.05 -18.41
N ARG A 206 4.04 -17.14 -18.96
CA ARG A 206 2.80 -17.25 -18.17
C ARG A 206 2.82 -18.46 -17.24
N ARG A 207 3.20 -19.63 -17.77
CA ARG A 207 3.32 -20.87 -16.98
C ARG A 207 4.41 -20.78 -15.92
N GLU A 208 5.53 -20.13 -16.24
CA GLU A 208 6.61 -19.93 -15.27
C GLU A 208 6.17 -19.01 -14.13
N LEU A 209 5.51 -17.89 -14.42
CA LEU A 209 4.94 -17.01 -13.39
C LEU A 209 3.95 -17.77 -12.50
N ALA A 210 3.02 -18.51 -13.11
CA ALA A 210 2.04 -19.32 -12.38
C ALA A 210 2.70 -20.30 -11.41
N ARG A 211 3.76 -21.00 -11.87
CA ARG A 211 4.55 -21.92 -11.04
C ARG A 211 5.23 -21.19 -9.87
N LEU A 212 5.90 -20.06 -10.15
CA LEU A 212 6.60 -19.28 -9.12
C LEU A 212 5.68 -18.78 -8.01
N VAL A 213 4.43 -18.42 -8.35
CA VAL A 213 3.41 -18.03 -7.39
C VAL A 213 2.87 -19.25 -6.63
N ALA A 214 2.56 -20.35 -7.33
CA ALA A 214 2.06 -21.59 -6.73
C ALA A 214 3.03 -22.21 -5.72
N ASP A 215 4.35 -22.05 -5.93
CA ASP A 215 5.40 -22.48 -5.00
C ASP A 215 5.44 -21.62 -3.71
N ARG A 216 4.59 -20.58 -3.58
CA ARG A 216 4.57 -19.62 -2.46
C ARG A 216 3.16 -19.37 -1.90
N PRO A 217 2.40 -20.41 -1.51
CA PRO A 217 1.01 -20.25 -1.07
C PRO A 217 0.87 -19.32 0.15
N GLY A 218 1.82 -19.35 1.09
CA GLY A 218 1.79 -18.45 2.26
C GLY A 218 1.99 -16.97 1.92
N ARG A 219 2.71 -16.64 0.83
CA ARG A 219 2.87 -15.25 0.37
C ARG A 219 1.61 -14.76 -0.33
N LEU A 220 0.96 -15.64 -1.11
CA LEU A 220 -0.31 -15.33 -1.74
C LEU A 220 -1.42 -15.13 -0.69
N ALA A 221 -1.53 -16.02 0.30
CA ALA A 221 -2.48 -15.86 1.40
C ALA A 221 -2.24 -14.55 2.19
N ALA A 222 -0.99 -14.18 2.45
CA ALA A 222 -0.67 -12.89 3.07
C ALA A 222 -1.08 -11.69 2.19
N TYR A 223 -0.96 -11.81 0.87
CA TYR A 223 -1.39 -10.76 -0.07
C TYR A 223 -2.92 -10.62 -0.11
N VAL A 224 -3.66 -11.73 -0.04
CA VAL A 224 -5.13 -11.72 0.08
C VAL A 224 -5.57 -11.04 1.38
N SER A 225 -4.99 -11.45 2.51
CA SER A 225 -5.27 -10.81 3.82
C SER A 225 -4.92 -9.30 3.84
N GLN A 226 -3.87 -8.90 3.10
CA GLN A 226 -3.55 -7.49 2.92
C GLN A 226 -4.62 -6.76 2.08
N ALA A 227 -5.17 -7.40 1.04
CA ALA A 227 -6.25 -6.85 0.24
C ALA A 227 -7.54 -6.65 1.06
N GLU A 228 -7.89 -7.63 1.90
CA GLU A 228 -8.99 -7.54 2.88
C GLU A 228 -8.77 -6.38 3.85
N THR A 229 -7.58 -6.28 4.44
CA THR A 229 -7.24 -5.17 5.35
C THR A 229 -7.43 -3.82 4.66
N TYR A 230 -7.04 -3.69 3.39
CA TYR A 230 -7.29 -2.47 2.62
C TYR A 230 -8.78 -2.24 2.38
N ALA A 231 -9.55 -3.28 2.07
CA ALA A 231 -11.01 -3.21 1.85
C ALA A 231 -11.76 -2.76 3.12
N GLU A 232 -11.45 -3.35 4.27
CA GLU A 232 -12.05 -2.99 5.57
C GLU A 232 -11.69 -1.58 6.03
N SER A 233 -10.52 -1.09 5.60
CA SER A 233 -10.00 0.23 6.00
C SER A 233 -10.19 1.31 4.93
N VAL A 234 -10.99 1.06 3.89
CA VAL A 234 -11.22 1.98 2.78
C VAL A 234 -11.66 3.37 3.25
N ARG A 235 -12.52 3.47 4.27
CA ARG A 235 -12.95 4.78 4.80
C ARG A 235 -11.80 5.60 5.40
N ALA A 236 -10.81 4.92 5.99
CA ALA A 236 -9.67 5.58 6.62
C ALA A 236 -8.53 5.86 5.63
N ASN A 237 -8.32 4.96 4.66
CA ASN A 237 -7.14 4.95 3.80
C ASN A 237 -7.45 5.29 2.32
N GLY A 238 -8.72 5.50 2.00
CA GLY A 238 -9.19 5.62 0.63
C GLY A 238 -9.29 4.26 -0.10
N PRO A 239 -10.03 4.21 -1.21
CA PRO A 239 -10.29 2.95 -1.92
C PRO A 239 -9.14 2.48 -2.82
N TYR A 240 -8.11 3.32 -3.06
CA TYR A 240 -7.04 3.03 -4.02
C TYR A 240 -6.33 1.71 -3.73
N GLY A 241 -5.88 1.50 -2.49
CA GLY A 241 -5.13 0.31 -2.11
C GLY A 241 -5.94 -0.96 -2.29
N ALA A 242 -7.22 -0.93 -1.91
CA ALA A 242 -8.11 -2.08 -2.04
C ALA A 242 -8.37 -2.42 -3.52
N CYS A 243 -8.65 -1.40 -4.34
CA CYS A 243 -8.86 -1.56 -5.78
C CYS A 243 -7.60 -2.10 -6.49
N LEU A 244 -6.41 -1.64 -6.11
CA LEU A 244 -5.14 -2.08 -6.67
C LEU A 244 -4.87 -3.56 -6.36
N HIS A 245 -4.97 -3.95 -5.09
CA HIS A 245 -4.70 -5.33 -4.67
C HIS A 245 -5.72 -6.31 -5.26
N ARG A 246 -7.01 -5.95 -5.26
CA ARG A 246 -8.06 -6.76 -5.88
C ARG A 246 -7.83 -6.92 -7.39
N SER A 247 -7.37 -5.87 -8.07
CA SER A 247 -7.02 -5.93 -9.50
C SER A 247 -5.82 -6.83 -9.78
N ALA A 248 -4.82 -6.84 -8.90
CA ALA A 248 -3.68 -7.74 -9.03
C ALA A 248 -4.09 -9.21 -8.84
N LEU A 249 -4.98 -9.50 -7.89
CA LEU A 249 -5.56 -10.82 -7.70
C LEU A 249 -6.38 -11.27 -8.91
N GLU A 250 -7.27 -10.41 -9.42
CA GLU A 250 -8.06 -10.69 -10.62
C GLU A 250 -7.14 -11.01 -11.81
N SER A 251 -6.15 -10.14 -12.03
CA SER A 251 -5.19 -10.30 -13.12
C SER A 251 -4.42 -11.61 -13.01
N LEU A 252 -4.02 -12.01 -11.79
CA LEU A 252 -3.34 -13.26 -11.52
C LEU A 252 -4.24 -14.46 -11.84
N PHE A 253 -5.47 -14.47 -11.35
CA PHE A 253 -6.39 -15.60 -11.48
C PHE A 253 -6.88 -15.77 -12.92
N GLU A 254 -7.29 -14.70 -13.59
CA GLU A 254 -7.81 -14.80 -14.94
C GLU A 254 -6.72 -15.13 -15.98
N ASN A 255 -5.53 -14.49 -15.86
CA ASN A 255 -4.53 -14.56 -16.91
C ASN A 255 -3.47 -15.65 -16.73
N TYR A 256 -3.30 -16.18 -15.51
CA TYR A 256 -2.14 -17.03 -15.19
C TYR A 256 -2.50 -18.31 -14.45
N LEU A 257 -3.33 -18.23 -13.42
CA LEU A 257 -3.63 -19.41 -12.60
C LEU A 257 -4.85 -20.19 -13.10
N GLY A 258 -5.85 -19.54 -13.70
CA GLY A 258 -7.06 -20.19 -14.21
C GLY A 258 -7.65 -21.16 -13.17
N SER A 259 -7.97 -22.39 -13.58
CA SER A 259 -8.49 -23.42 -12.66
C SER A 259 -7.51 -23.90 -11.58
N ALA A 260 -6.21 -23.59 -11.68
CA ALA A 260 -5.23 -23.91 -10.63
C ALA A 260 -5.31 -22.94 -9.45
N ALA A 261 -5.91 -21.75 -9.63
CA ALA A 261 -6.13 -20.77 -8.57
C ALA A 261 -6.96 -21.33 -7.41
N PHE A 262 -8.00 -22.12 -7.72
CA PHE A 262 -8.92 -22.72 -6.74
C PHE A 262 -8.26 -23.63 -5.71
N ALA A 263 -7.04 -24.10 -5.97
CA ALA A 263 -6.28 -24.90 -5.00
C ALA A 263 -5.33 -24.04 -4.12
N LEU A 264 -5.09 -22.79 -4.50
CA LEU A 264 -4.09 -21.91 -3.87
C LEU A 264 -4.71 -20.85 -2.96
N VAL A 265 -5.93 -20.41 -3.26
CA VAL A 265 -6.69 -19.43 -2.48
C VAL A 265 -8.12 -19.94 -2.36
N ASP A 266 -8.75 -19.72 -1.20
CA ASP A 266 -10.15 -20.05 -1.03
C ASP A 266 -11.00 -19.10 -1.88
N GLN A 267 -11.96 -19.64 -2.63
CA GLN A 267 -12.89 -18.79 -3.37
C GLN A 267 -13.72 -17.94 -2.39
N GLU A 268 -13.97 -18.47 -1.19
CA GLU A 268 -14.64 -17.73 -0.11
C GLU A 268 -13.89 -16.44 0.25
N ASP A 269 -12.55 -16.47 0.35
CA ASP A 269 -11.74 -15.28 0.64
C ASP A 269 -11.91 -14.18 -0.42
N VAL A 270 -11.98 -14.56 -1.70
CA VAL A 270 -12.14 -13.60 -2.81
C VAL A 270 -13.56 -13.05 -2.87
N ASP A 271 -14.55 -13.90 -2.62
CA ASP A 271 -15.96 -13.51 -2.59
C ASP A 271 -16.24 -12.57 -1.41
N ASP A 272 -15.67 -12.87 -0.22
CA ASP A 272 -15.73 -12.03 0.98
C ASP A 272 -15.10 -10.66 0.72
N LEU A 273 -13.92 -10.62 0.07
CA LEU A 273 -13.28 -9.38 -0.33
C LEU A 273 -14.18 -8.54 -1.28
N ASP A 274 -14.83 -9.17 -2.25
CA ASP A 274 -15.75 -8.48 -3.18
C ASP A 274 -17.03 -8.00 -2.49
N GLU A 275 -17.51 -8.70 -1.46
CA GLU A 275 -18.63 -8.26 -0.62
C GLU A 275 -18.23 -7.04 0.22
N VAL A 276 -17.11 -7.09 0.93
CA VAL A 276 -16.59 -5.96 1.72
C VAL A 276 -16.37 -4.73 0.83
N LEU A 277 -15.80 -4.88 -0.37
CA LEU A 277 -15.60 -3.75 -1.29
C LEU A 277 -16.92 -3.13 -1.75
N ARG A 278 -17.95 -3.96 -1.99
CA ARG A 278 -19.27 -3.47 -2.39
C ARG A 278 -19.95 -2.69 -1.28
N GLU A 279 -19.71 -3.05 -0.03
CA GLU A 279 -20.25 -2.36 1.14
C GLU A 279 -19.48 -1.06 1.44
N GLU A 280 -18.14 -1.12 1.45
CA GLU A 280 -17.32 -0.03 1.98
C GLU A 280 -17.00 1.06 0.93
N ILE A 281 -16.84 0.73 -0.35
CA ILE A 281 -16.48 1.72 -1.39
C ILE A 281 -17.56 2.79 -1.61
N PRO A 282 -18.88 2.46 -1.71
CA PRO A 282 -19.92 3.47 -1.89
C PRO A 282 -19.99 4.51 -0.77
N GLU A 283 -19.49 4.16 0.43
CA GLU A 283 -19.45 5.03 1.60
C GLU A 283 -18.08 5.73 1.79
N ALA A 284 -17.11 5.41 0.94
CA ALA A 284 -15.76 5.95 1.01
C ALA A 284 -15.66 7.35 0.39
N ASP A 285 -14.56 8.04 0.74
CA ASP A 285 -14.09 9.14 -0.08
C ASP A 285 -13.68 8.60 -1.46
N SER A 286 -14.54 8.78 -2.45
CA SER A 286 -14.29 8.30 -3.80
C SER A 286 -13.10 9.01 -4.47
N LEU A 287 -12.42 8.30 -5.36
CA LEU A 287 -11.27 8.70 -6.15
C LEU A 287 -11.66 9.66 -7.28
N ALA A 288 -10.69 10.50 -7.64
CA ALA A 288 -10.67 11.13 -8.94
C ALA A 288 -10.50 10.07 -10.05
N PRO A 289 -11.18 10.20 -11.20
CA PRO A 289 -10.96 9.34 -12.36
C PRO A 289 -9.47 9.21 -12.75
N GLU A 290 -8.69 10.28 -12.60
CA GLU A 290 -7.27 10.36 -12.94
C GLU A 290 -6.38 9.46 -12.06
N THR A 291 -6.90 9.00 -10.91
CA THR A 291 -6.20 8.08 -10.02
C THR A 291 -6.24 6.63 -10.52
N ILE A 292 -7.20 6.28 -11.38
CA ILE A 292 -7.28 4.95 -11.98
C ILE A 292 -6.09 4.76 -12.94
N PRO A 293 -5.31 3.67 -12.80
CA PRO A 293 -4.28 3.34 -13.77
C PRO A 293 -4.84 3.25 -15.20
N VAL A 294 -4.21 3.96 -16.14
CA VAL A 294 -4.67 4.01 -17.54
C VAL A 294 -4.70 2.60 -18.13
N GLY A 295 -5.80 2.26 -18.81
CA GLY A 295 -5.99 0.95 -19.42
C GLY A 295 -6.45 -0.13 -18.45
N THR A 296 -6.87 0.23 -17.22
CA THR A 296 -7.51 -0.70 -16.29
C THR A 296 -8.72 -1.38 -16.96
N PRO A 297 -8.85 -2.72 -16.88
CA PRO A 297 -9.95 -3.42 -17.52
C PRO A 297 -11.32 -3.02 -16.98
N VAL A 298 -12.30 -2.91 -17.88
CA VAL A 298 -13.67 -2.46 -17.54
C VAL A 298 -14.41 -3.39 -16.57
N HIS A 299 -14.03 -4.67 -16.50
CA HIS A 299 -14.63 -5.65 -15.59
C HIS A 299 -14.07 -5.56 -14.16
N HIS A 300 -13.01 -4.76 -13.92
CA HIS A 300 -12.55 -4.41 -12.57
C HIS A 300 -13.49 -3.36 -11.95
N TRP A 301 -14.74 -3.76 -11.72
CA TRP A 301 -15.88 -2.90 -11.42
C TRP A 301 -15.71 -2.05 -10.16
N TRP A 302 -14.89 -2.47 -9.20
CA TRP A 302 -14.60 -1.74 -7.96
C TRP A 302 -14.01 -0.35 -8.24
N TRP A 303 -13.22 -0.17 -9.31
CA TRP A 303 -12.73 1.15 -9.70
C TRP A 303 -13.88 2.07 -10.11
N ASN A 304 -14.92 1.55 -10.75
CA ASN A 304 -16.07 2.36 -11.16
C ASN A 304 -16.92 2.79 -9.96
N LEU A 305 -17.07 1.94 -8.94
CA LEU A 305 -17.71 2.35 -7.69
C LEU A 305 -16.89 3.39 -6.93
N ALA A 306 -15.57 3.29 -7.02
CA ALA A 306 -14.66 4.17 -6.33
C ALA A 306 -14.57 5.56 -6.97
N VAL A 307 -15.09 5.81 -8.18
CA VAL A 307 -14.91 7.11 -8.87
C VAL A 307 -15.97 8.14 -8.52
N ARG A 308 -15.54 9.39 -8.31
CA ARG A 308 -16.43 10.57 -8.30
C ARG A 308 -16.77 11.00 -9.73
N VAL A 309 -18.07 11.13 -10.00
CA VAL A 309 -18.63 11.65 -11.27
C VAL A 309 -19.06 13.09 -11.11
#